data_AF-A0A2S7CQL9-F1
#
_entry.id   AF-A0A2S7CQL9-F1
#
_cell.length_a   1.000
_cell.length_b   1.000
_cell.length_c   1.000
_cell.angle_alpha   90.00
_cell.angle_beta   90.00
_cell.angle_gamma   90.00
#
_symmetry.space_group_name_H-M   'P 1'
#
loop_
_entity.id
_entity.type
_entity.pdbx_description
1 polymer ?
#
loop_
_entity_poly.entity_id
_entity_poly.type
_entity_poly.pdbx_seq_one_letter_code
_entity_poly.pdbx_strand_id
1 'polypeptide(L)'
;MPQLVWEPVDLLSLLGVAPAVGEHEASHQYVIEQGPVRLQITIRQYDADVEILLWAVPLPEPVLKYSLLSCAGIRVVTDRGRFLEFAATTTFTGRYDGYSVIPHGLRLWVEPQITLEPFCWRA
;
A
#
# COMPACT_ATOMS: atom_id res chain seq x y z
N MET A 1 8.27 -16.18 -9.05
CA MET A 1 8.43 -14.71 -8.94
C MET A 1 8.79 -14.40 -7.50
N PRO A 2 9.56 -13.34 -7.19
CA PRO A 2 9.79 -12.98 -5.80
C PRO A 2 8.45 -12.64 -5.12
N GLN A 3 8.23 -13.17 -3.93
CA GLN A 3 7.05 -12.88 -3.12
C GLN A 3 7.11 -11.42 -2.65
N LEU A 4 5.97 -10.75 -2.61
CA LEU A 4 5.85 -9.40 -2.06
C LEU A 4 6.28 -9.41 -0.58
N VAL A 5 7.21 -8.53 -0.22
CA VAL A 5 7.70 -8.41 1.15
C VAL A 5 6.86 -7.39 1.92
N TRP A 6 6.20 -7.84 2.98
CA TRP A 6 5.34 -7.02 3.83
C TRP A 6 5.13 -7.72 5.18
N GLU A 7 4.70 -6.96 6.19
CA GLU A 7 4.39 -7.48 7.52
C GLU A 7 2.93 -7.16 7.90
N PRO A 8 2.02 -8.15 7.91
CA PRO A 8 0.59 -7.93 8.19
C PRO A 8 0.31 -7.22 9.52
N VAL A 9 1.09 -7.51 10.56
CA VAL A 9 0.92 -6.91 11.89
C VAL A 9 1.26 -5.42 11.87
N ASP A 10 2.32 -5.04 11.15
CA ASP A 10 2.72 -3.64 11.02
C ASP A 10 1.69 -2.85 10.21
N LEU A 11 1.13 -3.43 9.15
CA LEU A 11 0.04 -2.82 8.38
C LEU A 11 -1.22 -2.63 9.22
N LEU A 12 -1.63 -3.65 9.98
CA LEU A 12 -2.75 -3.54 10.92
C LEU A 12 -2.50 -2.41 11.92
N SER A 13 -1.31 -2.37 12.50
CA SER A 13 -0.93 -1.34 13.47
C SER A 13 -1.04 0.04 12.86
N LEU A 14 -0.55 0.27 11.64
CA LEU A 14 -0.60 1.56 10.98
C LEU A 14 -2.00 1.96 10.48
N LEU A 15 -2.71 1.05 9.83
CA LEU A 15 -4.00 1.33 9.20
C LEU A 15 -5.17 1.32 10.20
N GLY A 16 -4.98 0.71 11.37
CA GLY A 16 -6.00 0.61 12.42
C GLY A 16 -7.19 -0.28 12.07
N VAL A 17 -7.12 -1.01 10.95
CA VAL A 17 -8.19 -1.89 10.47
C VAL A 17 -7.63 -3.26 10.09
N ALA A 18 -8.35 -4.32 10.45
CA ALA A 18 -8.03 -5.67 10.02
C ALA A 18 -8.46 -5.90 8.56
N PRO A 19 -7.67 -6.65 7.77
CA PRO A 19 -8.06 -6.94 6.40
C PRO A 19 -9.19 -7.97 6.35
N ALA A 20 -10.05 -7.86 5.34
CA ALA A 20 -10.79 -9.01 4.84
C ALA A 20 -9.81 -9.92 4.09
N VAL A 21 -9.69 -11.17 4.53
CA VAL A 21 -8.74 -12.15 3.97
C VAL A 21 -9.43 -13.01 2.93
N GLY A 22 -8.83 -13.10 1.75
CA GLY A 22 -9.30 -13.92 0.65
C GLY A 22 -9.05 -15.42 0.85
N GLU A 23 -9.54 -16.21 -0.10
CA GLU A 23 -9.37 -17.67 -0.09
C GLU A 23 -7.88 -18.06 -0.01
N HIS A 24 -7.55 -19.03 0.84
CA HIS A 24 -6.19 -19.50 1.07
C HIS A 24 -5.18 -18.37 1.44
N GLU A 25 -5.66 -17.28 2.04
CA GLU A 25 -4.85 -16.11 2.40
C GLU A 25 -4.14 -15.48 1.18
N ALA A 26 -4.65 -15.73 -0.03
CA ALA A 26 -4.04 -15.24 -1.27
C ALA A 26 -4.17 -13.72 -1.43
N SER A 27 -5.15 -13.11 -0.74
CA SER A 27 -5.35 -11.66 -0.75
C SER A 27 -5.74 -11.09 0.61
N HIS A 28 -5.38 -9.84 0.81
CA HIS A 28 -5.71 -9.06 2.01
C HIS A 28 -6.27 -7.71 1.59
N GLN A 29 -7.53 -7.44 1.95
CA GLN A 29 -8.22 -6.20 1.58
C GLN A 29 -8.46 -5.33 2.82
N TYR A 30 -7.87 -4.15 2.82
CA TYR A 30 -8.07 -3.12 3.84
C TYR A 30 -9.04 -2.06 3.32
N VAL A 31 -10.00 -1.65 4.13
CA VAL A 31 -10.94 -0.56 3.83
C VAL A 31 -10.86 0.47 4.94
N ILE A 32 -10.51 1.71 4.58
CA ILE A 32 -10.39 2.85 5.48
C ILE A 32 -11.37 3.92 5.04
N GLU A 33 -12.18 4.44 5.96
CA GLU A 33 -13.18 5.47 5.69
C GLU A 33 -12.89 6.71 6.54
N GLN A 34 -12.85 7.88 5.89
CA GLN A 34 -12.65 9.18 6.54
C GLN A 34 -13.59 10.21 5.92
N GLY A 35 -14.72 10.44 6.60
CA GLY A 35 -15.77 11.31 6.09
C GLY A 35 -16.25 10.83 4.71
N PRO A 36 -16.20 11.66 3.66
CA PRO A 36 -16.65 11.28 2.32
C PRO A 36 -15.64 10.44 1.54
N VAL A 37 -14.44 10.20 2.07
CA VAL A 37 -13.37 9.48 1.37
C VAL A 37 -13.32 8.03 1.86
N ARG A 38 -13.34 7.08 0.91
CA ARG A 38 -13.08 5.66 1.17
C ARG A 38 -11.84 5.24 0.42
N LEU A 39 -10.89 4.63 1.12
CA LEU A 39 -9.71 4.00 0.56
C LEU A 39 -9.82 2.49 0.69
N GLN A 40 -9.55 1.78 -0.41
CA GLN A 40 -9.38 0.33 -0.40
C GLN A 40 -7.99 -0.03 -0.89
N ILE A 41 -7.32 -0.91 -0.17
CA ILE A 41 -6.03 -1.48 -0.54
C ILE A 41 -6.22 -2.99 -0.64
N THR A 42 -5.98 -3.56 -1.81
CA THR A 42 -5.99 -5.01 -2.02
C THR A 42 -4.57 -5.47 -2.29
N ILE A 43 -4.03 -6.31 -1.41
CA ILE A 43 -2.72 -6.96 -1.57
C ILE A 43 -2.97 -8.37 -2.10
N ARG A 44 -2.40 -8.73 -3.25
CA ARG A 44 -2.40 -10.09 -3.83
C ARG A 44 -0.99 -10.66 -3.69
N GLN A 45 -0.73 -11.35 -2.57
CA GLN A 45 0.64 -11.60 -2.11
C GLN A 45 1.44 -12.54 -3.02
N TYR A 46 0.77 -13.47 -3.70
CA TYR A 46 1.42 -14.45 -4.58
C TYR A 46 1.73 -13.90 -5.98
N ASP A 47 0.91 -12.95 -6.46
CA ASP A 47 1.15 -12.21 -7.70
C ASP A 47 2.08 -11.00 -7.48
N ALA A 48 2.32 -10.66 -6.21
CA ALA A 48 2.97 -9.45 -5.77
C ALA A 48 2.27 -8.17 -6.27
N ASP A 49 0.96 -8.21 -6.45
CA ASP A 49 0.21 -7.05 -6.93
C ASP A 49 -0.44 -6.29 -5.77
N VAL A 50 -0.41 -4.96 -5.84
CA VAL A 50 -1.16 -4.08 -4.93
C VAL A 50 -2.09 -3.20 -5.73
N GLU A 51 -3.37 -3.20 -5.36
CA GLU A 51 -4.38 -2.34 -5.94
C GLU A 51 -4.86 -1.33 -4.91
N ILE A 52 -4.92 -0.07 -5.32
CA ILE A 52 -5.35 1.06 -4.49
C ILE A 52 -6.52 1.71 -5.21
N LEU A 53 -7.68 1.71 -4.55
CA LEU A 53 -8.89 2.36 -5.03
C LEU A 53 -9.32 3.44 -4.04
N LEU A 54 -9.61 4.63 -4.54
CA LEU A 54 -10.11 5.75 -3.73
C LEU A 54 -11.48 6.17 -4.25
N TRP A 55 -12.47 6.31 -3.38
CA TRP A 55 -13.77 6.88 -3.69
C TRP A 55 -13.96 8.19 -2.93
N ALA A 56 -14.73 9.09 -3.53
CA ALA A 56 -15.21 10.29 -2.88
C ALA A 56 -16.74 10.36 -3.06
N VAL A 57 -17.49 10.33 -1.96
CA VAL A 57 -18.96 10.43 -1.98
C VAL A 57 -19.37 11.79 -2.57
N PRO A 58 -20.40 11.87 -3.44
CA PRO A 58 -21.32 10.79 -3.84
C PRO A 58 -20.96 10.10 -5.16
N LEU A 59 -19.70 10.19 -5.62
CA LEU A 59 -19.33 9.63 -6.92
C LEU A 59 -19.46 8.09 -6.90
N PRO A 60 -20.12 7.49 -7.91
CA PRO A 60 -20.42 6.06 -7.92
C PRO A 60 -19.19 5.19 -8.21
N GLU A 61 -18.19 5.77 -8.89
CA GLU A 61 -16.94 5.13 -9.28
C GLU A 61 -15.77 5.65 -8.46
N PRO A 62 -14.69 4.86 -8.28
CA PRO A 62 -13.46 5.36 -7.69
C PRO A 62 -12.92 6.58 -8.46
N VAL A 63 -12.55 7.62 -7.72
CA VAL A 63 -11.84 8.79 -8.25
C VAL A 63 -10.36 8.51 -8.52
N LEU A 64 -9.81 7.46 -7.90
CA LEU A 64 -8.48 6.94 -8.19
C LEU A 64 -8.55 5.42 -8.31
N LYS A 65 -7.95 4.89 -9.38
CA LYS A 65 -7.65 3.47 -9.56
C LYS A 65 -6.16 3.37 -9.85
N TYR A 66 -5.38 2.73 -8.97
CA TYR A 66 -3.94 2.62 -9.10
C TYR A 66 -3.46 1.20 -8.82
N SER A 67 -2.75 0.60 -9.77
CA SER A 67 -2.26 -0.78 -9.68
C SER A 67 -0.74 -0.82 -9.75
N LEU A 68 -0.13 -1.38 -8.71
CA LEU A 68 1.29 -1.65 -8.59
C LEU A 68 1.51 -3.13 -8.90
N LEU A 69 1.89 -3.42 -10.14
CA LEU A 69 2.14 -4.79 -10.58
C LEU A 69 3.51 -5.27 -10.11
N SER A 70 3.57 -6.51 -9.62
CA SER A 70 4.74 -7.23 -9.06
C SER A 70 5.54 -6.47 -7.97
N CYS A 71 4.88 -5.54 -7.27
CA CYS A 71 5.38 -4.75 -6.15
C CYS A 71 6.38 -5.51 -5.28
N ALA A 72 7.61 -4.99 -5.19
CA ALA A 72 8.68 -5.69 -4.49
C ALA A 72 8.45 -5.74 -2.97
N GLY A 73 7.70 -4.78 -2.43
CA GLY A 73 7.32 -4.77 -1.03
C GLY A 73 6.54 -3.54 -0.59
N ILE A 74 5.98 -3.67 0.60
CA ILE A 74 5.26 -2.62 1.32
C ILE A 74 6.00 -2.41 2.62
N ARG A 75 6.46 -1.18 2.86
CA ARG A 75 7.19 -0.81 4.07
C ARG A 75 6.34 0.10 4.92
N VAL A 76 6.26 -0.21 6.22
CA VAL A 76 5.75 0.71 7.23
C VAL A 76 6.88 1.64 7.66
N VAL A 77 6.61 2.95 7.60
CA VAL A 77 7.54 3.99 8.03
C VAL A 77 6.95 4.66 9.27
N THR A 78 7.77 4.84 10.31
CA THR A 78 7.37 5.44 11.60
C THR A 78 8.36 6.48 12.11
N ASP A 79 9.61 6.48 11.63
CA ASP A 79 10.71 7.34 12.08
C ASP A 79 10.62 8.79 11.59
N ARG A 80 10.05 9.00 10.41
CA ARG A 80 9.89 10.32 9.75
C ARG A 80 8.43 10.71 9.50
N GLY A 81 7.52 10.09 10.24
CA GLY A 81 6.07 10.11 10.03
C GLY A 81 5.52 8.70 9.93
N ARG A 82 4.20 8.54 10.10
CA ARG A 82 3.51 7.24 10.11
C ARG A 82 2.77 7.03 8.79
N PHE A 83 3.38 6.30 7.86
CA PHE A 83 2.83 6.03 6.52
C PHE A 83 3.33 4.72 5.92
N LEU A 84 2.66 4.25 4.85
CA LEU A 84 3.14 3.15 4.01
C LEU A 84 3.98 3.66 2.84
N GLU A 85 5.03 2.94 2.48
CA GLU A 85 5.74 3.08 1.21
C GLU A 85 5.55 1.82 0.37
N PHE A 86 5.15 2.01 -0.89
CA PHE A 86 5.01 0.94 -1.87
C PHE A 86 6.19 0.96 -2.85
N ALA A 87 6.88 -0.16 -2.97
CA ALA A 87 7.99 -0.36 -3.91
C ALA A 87 7.46 -0.78 -5.29
N ALA A 88 7.44 0.14 -6.24
CA ALA A 88 7.13 -0.21 -7.63
C ALA A 88 8.19 -1.18 -8.20
N THR A 89 7.76 -2.12 -9.04
CA THR A 89 8.57 -3.23 -9.59
C THR A 89 9.86 -2.82 -10.27
N THR A 90 9.79 -1.80 -11.11
CA THR A 90 10.90 -1.41 -11.98
C THR A 90 11.98 -0.66 -11.22
N THR A 91 11.75 -0.36 -9.95
CA THR A 91 12.63 0.42 -9.09
C THR A 91 13.74 -0.42 -8.44
N PHE A 92 13.48 -1.70 -8.17
CA PHE A 92 14.43 -2.58 -7.50
C PHE A 92 15.01 -3.61 -8.47
N THR A 93 16.28 -3.43 -8.83
CA THR A 93 17.06 -4.49 -9.50
C THR A 93 17.46 -5.52 -8.44
N GLY A 94 16.53 -6.37 -8.00
CA GLY A 94 16.78 -7.41 -7.00
C GLY A 94 15.57 -7.74 -6.13
N ARG A 95 15.75 -8.65 -5.15
CA ARG A 95 14.74 -8.88 -4.09
C ARG A 95 14.87 -7.77 -3.07
N TYR A 96 13.78 -7.01 -2.86
CA TYR A 96 13.68 -6.10 -1.72
C TYR A 96 13.74 -6.91 -0.43
N ASP A 97 14.47 -6.43 0.57
CA ASP A 97 14.75 -7.12 1.83
C ASP A 97 13.73 -6.79 2.93
N GLY A 98 12.81 -5.86 2.70
CA GLY A 98 11.86 -5.35 3.69
C GLY A 98 12.36 -4.15 4.50
N TYR A 99 13.68 -3.93 4.54
CA TYR A 99 14.33 -2.97 5.46
C TYR A 99 15.00 -1.80 4.73
N SER A 100 15.46 -2.04 3.50
CA SER A 100 16.11 -1.05 2.65
C SER A 100 15.18 0.14 2.38
N VAL A 101 15.75 1.32 2.16
CA VAL A 101 14.95 2.50 1.82
C VAL A 101 14.45 2.36 0.39
N ILE A 102 13.16 2.60 0.17
CA ILE A 102 12.58 2.67 -1.17
C ILE A 102 12.98 4.02 -1.79
N PRO A 103 13.68 4.04 -2.95
CA PRO A 103 14.21 5.29 -3.50
C PRO A 103 13.13 6.08 -4.25
N HIS A 104 12.07 5.47 -4.74
CA HIS A 104 10.91 6.15 -5.31
C HIS A 104 9.71 5.21 -5.33
N GLY A 105 8.51 5.77 -5.32
CA GLY A 105 7.29 4.98 -5.27
C GLY A 105 6.09 5.82 -4.88
N LEU A 106 5.17 5.19 -4.16
CA LEU A 106 3.97 5.83 -3.63
C LEU A 106 4.00 5.75 -2.11
N ARG A 107 3.62 6.85 -1.46
CA ARG A 107 3.36 6.89 -0.03
C ARG A 107 1.88 7.01 0.25
N LEU A 108 1.43 6.33 1.29
CA LEU A 108 0.09 6.44 1.81
C LEU A 108 0.11 6.83 3.29
N TRP A 109 -0.46 7.99 3.59
CA TRP A 109 -0.82 8.39 4.95
C TRP A 109 -2.29 8.10 5.16
N VAL A 110 -2.63 7.63 6.35
CA VAL A 110 -4.02 7.56 6.83
C VAL A 110 -4.25 8.49 8.02
N GLU A 111 -3.20 8.97 8.69
CA GLU A 111 -3.28 9.94 9.77
C GLU A 111 -2.41 11.16 9.44
N PRO A 112 -2.91 12.40 9.60
CA PRO A 112 -4.25 12.78 10.07
C PRO A 112 -5.36 12.59 9.03
N GLN A 113 -5.00 12.36 7.76
CA GLN A 113 -5.94 12.18 6.66
C GLN A 113 -5.37 11.24 5.60
N ILE A 114 -6.26 10.60 4.82
CA ILE A 114 -5.89 9.82 3.63
C ILE A 114 -5.18 10.76 2.64
N THR A 115 -3.90 10.47 2.39
CA THR A 115 -3.08 11.17 1.39
C THR A 115 -2.29 10.15 0.60
N LEU A 116 -2.30 10.28 -0.72
CA LEU A 116 -1.47 9.49 -1.63
C LEU A 116 -0.48 10.43 -2.30
N GLU A 117 0.82 10.21 -2.08
CA GLU A 117 1.89 11.07 -2.60
C GLU A 117 2.91 10.22 -3.35
N PRO A 118 3.06 10.40 -4.67
CA PRO A 118 4.23 9.89 -5.38
C PRO A 118 5.48 10.57 -4.86
N PHE A 119 6.54 9.81 -4.60
CA PHE A 119 7.80 10.36 -4.15
C PHE A 119 8.96 9.85 -5.01
N CYS A 120 9.98 10.70 -5.14
CA CYS A 120 11.29 10.31 -5.63
C CYS A 120 12.35 10.84 -4.69
N TRP A 121 13.27 9.99 -4.30
CA TRP A 121 14.48 10.38 -3.61
C TRP A 121 15.38 11.06 -4.64
N ARG A 122 15.54 12.37 -4.51
CA ARG A 122 16.65 13.06 -5.15
C ARG A 122 17.89 12.82 -4.30
N ALA A 123 18.88 12.15 -4.89
CA ALA A 123 20.24 12.19 -4.39
C ALA A 123 20.78 13.63 -4.45
#